data_AF-L5NUA1-F1
#
_entry.id   AF-L5NUA1-F1
#
_cell.length_a   1.000
_cell.length_b   1.000
_cell.length_c   1.000
_cell.angle_alpha   90.00
_cell.angle_beta   90.00
_cell.angle_gamma   90.00
#
_symmetry.space_group_name_H-M   'P 1'
#
loop_
_entity.id
_entity.type
_entity.pdbx_description
1 polymer ?
#
loop_
_entity_poly.entity_id
_entity_poly.type
_entity_poly.pdbx_seq_one_letter_code
_entity_poly.pdbx_strand_id
1 'polypeptide(L)' 'MQLITVLISTKTYHEESLTLRDDDYAGDPLGERSHVLPWSLATLNNAADVEYYLTSLVDGRTEDVVGQLIGYITD' A
#
# COMPACT_ATOMS: atom_id res chain seq x y z
N MET A 1 -13.83 14.34 -0.48
CA MET A 1 -13.43 13.22 0.38
C MET A 1 -11.92 13.17 0.37
N GLN A 2 -11.29 13.07 1.53
CA GLN A 2 -9.85 12.97 1.69
C GLN A 2 -9.45 11.50 1.79
N LEU A 3 -8.33 11.12 1.19
CA LEU A 3 -7.79 9.77 1.23
C LEU A 3 -6.37 9.81 1.80
N ILE A 4 -6.10 8.94 2.77
CA ILE A 4 -4.75 8.65 3.22
C ILE A 4 -4.23 7.51 2.34
N THR A 5 -3.08 7.72 1.71
CA THR A 5 -2.48 6.78 0.77
C THR A 5 -1.03 6.49 1.14
N VAL A 6 -0.54 5.35 0.68
CA VAL A 6 0.86 4.95 0.79
C VAL A 6 1.34 4.52 -0.58
N LEU A 7 2.58 4.84 -0.95
CA LEU A 7 3.10 4.45 -2.26
C LEU A 7 3.42 2.96 -2.28
N ILE A 8 3.16 2.36 -3.45
CA ILE A 8 3.55 1.00 -3.82
C ILE A 8 4.58 1.11 -4.95
N SER A 9 5.65 0.32 -4.88
CA SER A 9 6.70 0.28 -5.90
C SER A 9 7.19 -1.15 -6.13
N THR A 10 7.56 -1.48 -7.37
CA THR A 10 8.21 -2.76 -7.71
C THR A 10 9.68 -2.81 -7.26
N LYS A 11 10.21 -1.68 -6.78
CA LYS A 11 11.57 -1.55 -6.25
C LYS A 11 11.55 -0.89 -4.89
N THR A 12 12.34 -1.42 -3.96
CA THR A 12 12.69 -0.79 -2.69
C THR A 12 14.20 -0.80 -2.52
N TYR A 13 14.75 0.27 -1.93
CA TYR A 13 16.16 0.38 -1.54
C TYR A 13 16.32 0.48 -0.02
N HIS A 14 15.20 0.43 0.72
CA HIS A 14 15.16 0.48 2.17
C HIS A 14 14.66 -0.86 2.71
N GLU A 15 15.18 -1.28 3.86
CA GLU A 15 14.87 -2.60 4.43
C GLU A 15 13.42 -2.68 4.94
N GLU A 16 12.88 -1.56 5.44
CA GLU A 16 11.55 -1.49 6.04
C GLU A 16 10.43 -1.37 4.98
N SER A 17 10.11 -2.45 4.27
CA SER A 17 8.98 -2.48 3.33
C SER A 17 8.11 -3.72 3.50
N LEU A 18 6.81 -3.60 3.20
CA LEU A 18 5.91 -4.77 3.18
C LEU A 18 5.81 -5.31 1.75
N THR A 19 6.23 -6.54 1.52
CA THR A 19 6.22 -7.16 0.19
C THR A 19 4.83 -7.67 -0.20
N LEU A 20 4.19 -7.10 -1.21
CA LEU A 20 2.92 -7.58 -1.76
C LEU A 20 3.13 -8.71 -2.78
N ARG A 21 2.37 -9.81 -2.61
CA ARG A 21 2.38 -11.01 -3.46
C ARG A 21 1.03 -11.22 -4.13
N ASP A 22 0.94 -12.13 -5.09
CA ASP A 22 -0.31 -12.33 -5.85
C ASP A 22 -1.49 -12.79 -4.97
N ASP A 23 -1.22 -13.54 -3.90
CA ASP A 23 -2.20 -14.04 -2.93
C ASP A 23 -2.66 -12.98 -1.90
N ASP A 24 -2.02 -11.81 -1.89
CA ASP A 24 -2.38 -10.70 -1.02
C ASP A 24 -3.60 -9.90 -1.54
N TYR A 25 -4.07 -10.19 -2.75
CA TYR A 25 -5.15 -9.46 -3.41
C TYR A 25 -6.47 -10.24 -3.39
N ALA A 26 -7.58 -9.53 -3.17
CA ALA A 26 -8.93 -10.13 -3.14
C ALA A 26 -9.50 -10.46 -4.54
N GLY A 27 -8.76 -10.10 -5.60
CA GLY A 27 -9.13 -10.30 -6.99
C GLY A 27 -7.87 -10.40 -7.86
N ASP A 28 -7.87 -9.70 -8.99
CA ASP A 28 -6.71 -9.71 -9.89
C ASP A 28 -5.50 -9.03 -9.24
N PRO A 29 -4.34 -9.71 -9.14
CA PRO A 29 -3.14 -9.12 -8.57
C PRO A 29 -2.49 -8.11 -9.52
N LEU A 30 -1.54 -7.32 -9.00
CA LEU A 30 -0.78 -6.36 -9.82
C LEU A 30 0.12 -7.02 -10.89
N GLY A 31 0.35 -8.33 -10.81
CA GLY A 31 1.15 -9.11 -11.77
C GLY A 31 2.67 -8.97 -11.60
N GLU A 32 3.14 -7.97 -10.85
CA GLU A 32 4.52 -7.84 -10.43
C GLU A 32 4.63 -7.72 -8.90
N ARG A 33 5.66 -8.37 -8.35
CA ARG A 33 5.99 -8.23 -6.93
C ARG A 33 6.23 -6.76 -6.61
N SER A 34 5.50 -6.29 -5.61
CA SER A 34 5.51 -4.88 -5.23
C SER A 34 5.76 -4.73 -3.74
N HIS A 35 6.02 -3.50 -3.31
CA HIS A 35 6.39 -3.17 -1.95
C HIS A 35 5.59 -1.95 -1.49
N VAL A 36 4.91 -2.06 -0.35
CA VAL A 36 4.36 -0.90 0.35
C VAL A 36 5.50 -0.20 1.08
N LEU A 37 5.59 1.12 0.91
CA LEU A 37 6.68 1.94 1.44
C LEU A 37 6.18 2.79 2.61
N PRO A 38 6.40 2.39 3.87
CA PRO A 38 5.72 3.00 5.01
C PRO A 38 6.08 4.48 5.24
N TRP A 39 7.27 4.92 4.83
CA TRP A 39 7.71 6.33 4.90
C TRP A 39 7.06 7.25 3.87
N SER A 40 6.30 6.70 2.92
CA SER A 40 5.76 7.44 1.78
C SER A 40 4.29 7.85 1.95
N LEU A 41 3.83 8.00 3.19
CA LEU A 41 2.45 8.38 3.47
C LEU A 41 2.12 9.74 2.84
N ALA A 42 1.03 9.79 2.07
CA ALA A 42 0.55 10.98 1.43
C ALA A 42 -0.96 11.12 1.64
N THR A 43 -1.44 12.35 1.56
CA THR A 43 -2.87 12.64 1.66
C THR A 43 -3.36 13.24 0.36
N LEU A 44 -4.27 12.54 -0.31
CA LEU A 44 -5.01 13.08 -1.44
C LEU A 44 -6.21 13.85 -0.90
N ASN A 45 -6.27 15.15 -1.20
CA ASN A 45 -7.33 16.02 -0.69
C ASN A 45 -8.65 15.86 -1.45
N ASN A 46 -8.61 15.23 -2.62
CA ASN A 46 -9.78 14.95 -3.44
C ASN A 46 -9.73 13.53 -4.00
N ALA A 47 -10.81 12.78 -3.83
CA ALA A 47 -10.95 11.44 -4.42
C ALA A 47 -10.92 11.46 -5.96
N ALA A 48 -11.23 12.60 -6.59
CA ALA A 48 -11.08 12.78 -8.03
C ALA A 48 -9.62 12.72 -8.52
N ASP A 49 -8.64 12.81 -7.61
CA ASP A 49 -7.21 12.65 -7.93
C ASP A 49 -6.85 11.17 -8.16
N VAL A 50 -7.77 10.23 -7.90
CA VAL A 50 -7.62 8.81 -8.24
C VAL A 50 -8.15 8.57 -9.65
N GLU A 51 -7.24 8.31 -10.60
CA GLU A 51 -7.61 8.13 -12.00
C GLU A 51 -8.25 6.76 -12.28
N TYR A 52 -7.69 5.69 -11.72
CA TYR A 52 -8.15 4.32 -11.93
C TYR A 52 -8.12 3.49 -10.65
N TYR A 53 -9.13 2.64 -10.49
CA TYR A 53 -9.09 1.53 -9.55
C TYR A 53 -8.37 0.35 -10.21
N LEU A 54 -7.34 -0.19 -9.56
CA LEU A 54 -6.58 -1.34 -10.07
C LEU A 54 -7.02 -2.66 -9.42
N THR A 55 -6.92 -2.74 -8.09
CA THR A 55 -7.21 -3.95 -7.31
C THR A 55 -7.40 -3.61 -5.83
N SER A 56 -7.72 -4.61 -4.99
CA SER A 56 -7.82 -4.47 -3.54
C SER A 56 -7.07 -5.59 -2.82
N LEU A 57 -6.51 -5.28 -1.66
CA LEU A 57 -5.92 -6.26 -0.77
C LEU A 57 -6.99 -7.09 -0.07
N VAL A 58 -6.65 -8.31 0.35
CA VAL A 58 -7.45 -9.07 1.31
C VAL A 58 -7.38 -8.42 2.69
N ASP A 59 -8.38 -8.69 3.54
CA ASP A 59 -8.51 -8.04 4.86
C ASP A 59 -7.25 -8.23 5.72
N GLY A 60 -6.76 -9.46 5.85
CA GLY A 60 -5.55 -9.74 6.64
C GLY A 60 -4.32 -8.99 6.12
N ARG A 61 -4.21 -8.80 4.80
CA ARG A 61 -3.09 -8.03 4.25
C ARG A 61 -3.25 -6.53 4.46
N THR A 62 -4.48 -6.04 4.45
CA THR A 62 -4.79 -4.66 4.80
C THR A 62 -4.38 -4.37 6.24
N GLU A 63 -4.65 -5.30 7.17
CA GLU A 63 -4.22 -5.19 8.56
C GLU A 63 -2.69 -5.16 8.71
N ASP A 64 -1.96 -5.99 7.97
CA ASP A 64 -0.49 -5.96 7.95
C ASP A 64 0.06 -4.61 7.49
N VAL A 65 -0.54 -4.01 6.45
CA VAL A 65 -0.16 -2.68 5.94
C VAL A 65 -0.37 -1.62 7.01
N VAL A 66 -1.53 -1.63 7.67
CA VAL A 66 -1.85 -0.68 8.74
C VAL A 66 -0.89 -0.86 9.93
N GLY A 67 -0.60 -2.11 10.31
CA GLY A 67 0.33 -2.42 11.40
C GLY A 67 1.75 -1.91 11.12
N GLN A 68 2.27 -2.13 9.91
CA GLN A 68 3.58 -1.61 9.51
C GLN A 68 3.61 -0.08 9.48
N LEU A 69 2.57 0.56 8.95
CA LEU A 69 2.47 2.02 8.91
C LEU A 69 2.44 2.62 10.32
N ILE A 70 1.67 2.05 11.23
CA ILE A 70 1.63 2.48 12.63
C ILE A 70 3.03 2.35 13.24
N GLY A 71 3.66 1.19 13.10
CA GLY A 71 5.02 0.94 13.62
C GLY A 71 6.01 2.01 13.14
N TYR A 72 6.05 2.26 11.82
CA TYR A 72 6.93 3.26 11.23
C TYR A 72 6.67 4.69 11.73
N ILE A 73 5.41 5.05 12.02
CA ILE A 73 5.06 6.40 12.51
C ILE A 73 5.36 6.55 14.01
N THR A 74 5.33 5.46 14.77
CA THR A 74 5.49 5.48 16.23
C THR A 74 6.93 5.31 16.71
N ASP A 75 7.81 4.77 15.87
CA ASP A 75 9.25 4.65 16.13
C ASP A 75 9.99 6.00 15.94
#